data_AF-A0A1G0GL87-F1
#
_entry.id   AF-A0A1G0GL87-F1
#
_cell.length_a   1.000
_cell.length_b   1.000
_cell.length_c   1.000
_cell.angle_alpha   90.00
_cell.angle_beta   90.00
_cell.angle_gamma   90.00
#
_symmetry.space_group_name_H-M   'P 1'
#
loop_
_entity.id
_entity.type
_entity.pdbx_description
1 polymer ?
#
loop_
_entity_poly.entity_id
_entity_poly.type
_entity_poly.pdbx_seq_one_letter_code
_entity_poly.pdbx_strand_id
1 'polypeptide(L)'
;MSKQNIPSIAGKIISEKGIVSTMDVFIAIGWLTPEKLSDWRKGRVPYLERVITASLGKISKAMKELRAWAIHSNLKPSITVYKHNGNRLRFSKTGEANIETAYSTHYLLIRKTAEAKQPD
;
A
#
# COMPACT_ATOMS: atom_id res chain seq x y z
N MET A 1 8.61 3.11 25.02
CA MET A 1 8.35 2.61 23.65
C MET A 1 7.92 3.76 22.77
N SER A 2 8.76 4.16 21.81
CA SER A 2 8.52 5.31 20.95
C SER A 2 7.19 5.17 20.21
N LYS A 3 6.34 6.21 20.23
CA LYS A 3 5.10 6.28 19.45
C LYS A 3 5.45 6.23 17.95
N GLN A 4 5.42 5.05 17.34
CA GLN A 4 5.58 4.94 15.89
C GLN A 4 4.26 5.32 15.21
N ASN A 5 4.30 6.37 14.40
CA ASN A 5 3.18 6.84 13.59
C ASN A 5 3.34 6.36 12.14
N ILE A 6 2.28 6.47 11.34
CA ILE A 6 2.26 6.00 9.95
C ILE A 6 3.43 6.57 9.11
N PRO A 7 3.75 7.88 9.18
CA PRO A 7 4.91 8.45 8.48
C PRO A 7 6.24 7.78 8.81
N SER A 8 6.53 7.54 10.10
CA SER A 8 7.80 6.93 10.52
C SER A 8 7.93 5.49 10.03
N ILE A 9 6.85 4.71 10.11
CA ILE A 9 6.80 3.33 9.62
C ILE A 9 6.98 3.30 8.10
N ALA A 10 6.25 4.14 7.38
CA ALA A 10 6.35 4.23 5.93
C ALA A 10 7.74 4.69 5.48
N GLY A 11 8.36 5.62 6.21
CA GLY A 11 9.74 6.06 6.03
C GLY A 11 10.75 4.92 6.13
N LYS A 12 10.62 4.06 7.14
CA LYS A 12 11.49 2.88 7.26
C LYS A 12 11.31 1.92 6.10
N ILE A 13 10.06 1.60 5.75
CA ILE A 13 9.74 0.66 4.65
C ILE A 13 10.28 1.18 3.31
N ILE A 14 10.06 2.47 3.00
CA ILE A 14 10.52 3.05 1.74
C ILE A 14 12.06 3.09 1.67
N SER A 15 12.76 3.35 2.77
CA SER A 15 14.23 3.35 2.79
C SER A 15 14.82 1.96 2.53
N GLU A 16 14.16 0.90 2.99
CA GLU A 16 14.61 -0.48 2.79
C GLU A 16 14.22 -1.04 1.41
N LYS A 17 13.00 -0.77 0.94
CA LYS A 17 12.43 -1.41 -0.27
C LYS A 17 12.40 -0.50 -1.50
N GLY A 18 12.48 0.82 -1.32
CA GLY A 18 12.24 1.81 -2.38
C GLY A 18 10.78 1.98 -2.81
N ILE A 19 9.85 1.23 -2.21
CA ILE A 19 8.41 1.29 -2.44
C ILE A 19 7.66 1.00 -1.13
N VAL A 20 6.54 1.67 -0.92
CA VAL A 20 5.63 1.41 0.20
C VAL A 20 4.18 1.38 -0.28
N SER A 21 3.43 0.38 0.18
CA SER A 21 2.00 0.25 -0.05
C SER A 21 1.22 0.35 1.27
N THR A 22 -0.10 0.56 1.18
CA THR A 22 -0.99 0.47 2.34
C THR A 22 -0.90 -0.90 3.04
N MET A 23 -0.73 -1.98 2.27
CA MET A 23 -0.57 -3.34 2.82
C MET A 23 0.72 -3.49 3.64
N ASP A 24 1.83 -2.89 3.20
CA ASP A 24 3.08 -2.90 3.97
C ASP A 24 2.90 -2.20 5.32
N VAL A 25 2.23 -1.05 5.33
CA VAL A 25 1.92 -0.31 6.56
C VAL A 25 1.02 -1.13 7.48
N PHE A 26 -0.04 -1.75 6.94
CA PHE A 26 -0.96 -2.58 7.73
C PHE A 26 -0.28 -3.81 8.32
N ILE A 27 0.69 -4.39 7.61
CA ILE A 27 1.53 -5.47 8.16
C ILE A 27 2.42 -4.93 9.29
N ALA A 28 3.10 -3.82 9.08
CA ALA A 28 4.01 -3.25 10.07
C ALA A 28 3.33 -2.83 11.38
N ILE A 29 2.06 -2.40 11.32
CA ILE A 29 1.26 -2.05 12.52
C ILE A 29 0.42 -3.21 13.07
N GLY A 30 0.52 -4.40 12.47
CA GLY A 30 -0.17 -5.61 12.93
C GLY A 30 -1.68 -5.68 12.61
N TRP A 31 -2.18 -4.87 11.68
CA TRP A 31 -3.59 -4.91 11.25
C TRP A 31 -3.85 -5.97 10.17
N LEU A 32 -2.80 -6.42 9.50
CA LEU A 32 -2.85 -7.44 8.46
C LEU A 32 -1.66 -8.38 8.62
N THR A 33 -1.89 -9.69 8.60
CA THR A 33 -0.78 -10.66 8.59
C THR A 33 -0.32 -10.96 7.16
N PRO A 34 0.94 -11.32 6.93
CA PRO A 34 1.42 -11.79 5.61
C PRO A 34 0.62 -12.97 5.05
N GLU A 35 0.19 -13.89 5.92
CA GLU A 35 -0.62 -15.07 5.58
C GLU A 35 -1.98 -14.65 5.00
N LYS A 36 -2.71 -13.78 5.69
CA LYS A 36 -4.00 -13.24 5.21
C LYS A 36 -3.85 -12.43 3.92
N LEU A 37 -2.75 -11.69 3.75
CA LEU A 37 -2.46 -11.05 2.47
C LEU A 37 -2.25 -12.08 1.35
N SER A 38 -1.55 -13.19 1.65
CA SER A 38 -1.36 -14.30 0.71
C SER A 38 -2.69 -14.95 0.33
N ASP A 39 -3.55 -15.23 1.30
CA ASP A 39 -4.88 -15.81 1.05
C ASP A 39 -5.73 -14.91 0.14
N TRP A 40 -5.73 -13.60 0.38
CA TRP A 40 -6.40 -12.65 -0.50
C TRP A 40 -5.80 -12.63 -1.90
N ARG A 41 -4.47 -12.62 -2.04
CA ARG A 41 -3.78 -12.69 -3.35
C ARG A 41 -4.07 -13.99 -4.12
N LYS A 42 -4.36 -15.08 -3.40
CA LYS A 42 -4.81 -16.37 -3.96
C LYS A 42 -6.31 -16.44 -4.19
N GLY A 43 -7.05 -15.33 -4.06
CA GLY A 43 -8.49 -15.28 -4.26
C GLY A 43 -9.32 -16.05 -3.23
N ARG A 44 -8.73 -16.49 -2.10
CA ARG A 44 -9.46 -17.21 -1.03
C ARG A 44 -10.30 -16.27 -0.17
N VAL A 45 -9.99 -14.98 -0.21
CA VAL A 45 -10.73 -13.92 0.47
C VAL A 45 -11.37 -13.03 -0.59
N PRO A 46 -12.69 -12.77 -0.52
CA PRO A 46 -13.39 -12.02 -1.56
C PRO A 46 -12.95 -10.55 -1.66
N TYR A 47 -12.50 -9.95 -0.55
CA TYR A 47 -11.95 -8.59 -0.51
C TYR A 47 -11.02 -8.39 0.69
N LEU A 48 -9.97 -7.56 0.56
CA LEU A 48 -8.90 -7.43 1.55
C LEU A 48 -9.39 -6.96 2.93
N GLU A 49 -10.31 -5.98 2.98
CA GLU A 49 -10.84 -5.44 4.25
C GLU A 49 -11.46 -6.51 5.15
N ARG A 50 -11.90 -7.65 4.60
CA ARG A 50 -12.47 -8.76 5.38
C ARG A 50 -11.48 -9.36 6.37
N VAL A 51 -10.18 -9.26 6.10
CA VAL A 51 -9.11 -9.88 6.90
C VAL A 51 -8.21 -8.85 7.58
N ILE A 52 -8.57 -7.57 7.52
CA ILE A 52 -7.93 -6.50 8.28
C ILE A 52 -8.62 -6.42 9.66
N THR A 53 -7.83 -6.36 10.73
CA THR A 53 -8.35 -6.39 12.12
C THR A 53 -8.75 -5.02 12.68
N ALA A 54 -8.59 -3.95 11.90
CA ALA A 54 -8.94 -2.58 12.27
C ALA A 54 -10.29 -2.14 11.71
N SER A 55 -10.93 -1.18 12.38
CA SER A 55 -12.17 -0.57 11.89
C SER A 55 -11.94 0.29 10.65
N LEU A 56 -12.98 0.44 9.82
CA LEU A 56 -12.91 1.27 8.60
C LEU A 56 -12.41 2.69 8.87
N GLY A 57 -12.85 3.33 9.97
CA GLY A 57 -12.37 4.65 10.34
C GLY A 57 -10.85 4.70 10.63
N LYS A 58 -10.30 3.66 11.26
CA LYS A 58 -8.85 3.54 11.51
C LYS A 58 -8.07 3.32 10.21
N ILE A 59 -8.60 2.45 9.34
CA ILE A 59 -8.06 2.18 8.01
C ILE A 59 -8.01 3.48 7.19
N SER A 60 -9.13 4.18 7.05
CA SER A 60 -9.21 5.43 6.27
C SER A 60 -8.26 6.50 6.82
N LYS A 61 -8.16 6.62 8.15
CA LYS A 61 -7.21 7.55 8.78
C LYS A 61 -5.76 7.20 8.45
N ALA A 62 -5.37 5.94 8.59
CA ALA A 62 -4.01 5.48 8.28
C ALA A 62 -3.66 5.69 6.80
N MET A 63 -4.58 5.39 5.88
CA MET A 63 -4.40 5.64 4.44
C MET A 63 -4.24 7.13 4.14
N LYS A 64 -5.03 7.99 4.78
CA LYS A 64 -4.92 9.45 4.63
C LYS A 64 -3.57 9.98 5.13
N GLU A 65 -3.12 9.50 6.29
CA GLU A 65 -1.80 9.85 6.85
C GLU A 65 -0.66 9.39 5.92
N LEU A 66 -0.71 8.15 5.42
CA LEU A 66 0.26 7.63 4.46
C LEU A 66 0.31 8.48 3.19
N ARG A 67 -0.85 8.77 2.59
CA ARG A 67 -0.95 9.58 1.38
C ARG A 67 -0.41 10.99 1.59
N ALA A 68 -0.79 11.63 2.69
CA ALA A 68 -0.31 12.98 3.01
C ALA A 68 1.21 12.97 3.14
N TRP A 69 1.78 12.05 3.93
CA TRP A 69 3.22 11.94 4.08
C TRP A 69 3.94 11.65 2.76
N ALA A 70 3.41 10.76 1.92
CA ALA A 70 4.02 10.43 0.63
C ALA A 70 4.09 11.62 -0.33
N ILE A 71 3.04 12.46 -0.34
CA ILE A 71 3.01 13.71 -1.11
C ILE A 71 4.06 14.70 -0.58
N HIS A 72 4.11 14.92 0.74
CA HIS A 72 5.12 15.81 1.35
C HIS A 72 6.55 15.29 1.13
N SER A 73 6.73 13.98 1.01
CA SER A 73 8.03 13.33 0.76
C SER A 73 8.37 13.23 -0.74
N ASN A 74 7.56 13.83 -1.61
CA ASN A 74 7.73 13.82 -3.08
C ASN A 74 7.86 12.41 -3.68
N LEU A 75 7.13 11.44 -3.14
CA LEU A 75 7.09 10.07 -3.66
C LEU A 75 6.19 10.00 -4.89
N LYS A 76 6.57 9.16 -5.86
CA LYS A 76 5.76 8.93 -7.06
C LYS A 76 4.62 7.96 -6.75
N PRO A 77 3.34 8.36 -6.92
CA PRO A 77 2.23 7.41 -6.88
C PRO A 77 2.25 6.50 -8.11
N SER A 78 1.98 5.21 -7.92
CA SER A 78 1.85 4.23 -8.99
C SER A 78 0.75 3.23 -8.66
N ILE A 79 -0.17 3.03 -9.59
CA ILE A 79 -1.27 2.07 -9.43
C ILE A 79 -0.74 0.66 -9.70
N THR A 80 -0.96 -0.25 -8.76
CA THR A 80 -0.68 -1.67 -8.90
C THR A 80 -1.97 -2.46 -9.03
N VAL A 81 -2.13 -3.17 -10.15
CA VAL A 81 -3.32 -4.00 -10.39
C VAL A 81 -3.08 -5.41 -9.86
N TYR A 82 -3.90 -5.80 -8.89
CA TYR A 82 -3.90 -7.16 -8.33
C TYR A 82 -4.90 -8.04 -9.07
N LYS A 83 -4.45 -9.21 -9.54
CA LYS A 83 -5.27 -10.18 -10.27
C LYS A 83 -5.05 -11.61 -9.76
N HIS A 84 -6.09 -12.43 -9.83
CA HIS A 84 -6.04 -13.86 -9.60
C HIS A 84 -6.92 -14.56 -10.64
N ASN A 85 -6.37 -15.55 -11.37
CA ASN A 85 -7.04 -16.28 -12.46
C ASN A 85 -7.76 -15.33 -13.46
N GLY A 86 -7.06 -14.28 -13.91
CA GLY A 86 -7.59 -13.28 -14.85
C GLY A 86 -8.53 -12.23 -14.23
N ASN A 87 -9.06 -12.47 -13.04
CA ASN A 87 -10.00 -11.57 -12.36
C ASN A 87 -9.27 -10.57 -11.46
N ARG A 88 -9.74 -9.31 -11.45
CA ARG A 88 -9.19 -8.29 -10.54
C ARG A 88 -9.61 -8.60 -9.10
N LEU A 89 -8.64 -8.55 -8.19
CA LEU A 89 -8.93 -8.65 -6.76
C LEU A 89 -9.50 -7.33 -6.25
N ARG A 90 -10.40 -7.43 -5.28
CA ARG A 90 -11.07 -6.29 -4.65
C ARG A 90 -10.45 -6.00 -3.29
N PHE A 91 -10.30 -4.73 -2.95
CA PHE A 91 -9.80 -4.33 -1.64
C PHE A 91 -10.94 -4.15 -0.64
N SER A 92 -12.03 -3.51 -1.07
CA SER A 92 -13.14 -3.11 -0.22
C SER A 92 -14.41 -3.91 -0.46
N LYS A 93 -15.28 -3.92 0.57
CA LYS A 93 -16.61 -4.55 0.47
C LYS A 93 -17.50 -3.86 -0.58
N THR A 94 -17.40 -2.53 -0.73
CA THR A 94 -18.22 -1.76 -1.67
C THR A 94 -17.69 -1.84 -3.10
N GLY A 95 -16.36 -1.91 -3.27
CA GLY A 95 -15.73 -1.95 -4.60
C GLY A 95 -15.74 -0.60 -5.31
N GLU A 96 -15.98 0.49 -4.56
CA GLU A 96 -16.00 1.84 -5.12
C GLU A 96 -14.63 2.20 -5.71
N ALA A 97 -14.63 2.73 -6.93
CA ALA A 97 -13.42 2.93 -7.72
C ALA A 97 -12.36 3.80 -7.02
N ASN A 98 -12.79 4.84 -6.29
CA ASN A 98 -11.93 5.71 -5.48
C ASN A 98 -11.24 4.95 -4.33
N ILE A 99 -11.97 4.08 -3.62
CA ILE A 99 -11.44 3.25 -2.54
C ILE A 99 -10.44 2.24 -3.11
N GLU A 100 -10.82 1.53 -4.18
CA GLU A 100 -9.96 0.56 -4.85
C GLU A 100 -8.67 1.20 -5.38
N THR A 101 -8.76 2.42 -5.92
CA THR A 101 -7.61 3.21 -6.39
C THR A 101 -6.70 3.60 -5.21
N ALA A 102 -7.28 4.03 -4.10
CA ALA A 102 -6.51 4.41 -2.91
C ALA A 102 -5.69 3.22 -2.36
N TYR A 103 -6.28 2.03 -2.30
CA TYR A 103 -5.58 0.83 -1.85
C TYR A 103 -4.52 0.32 -2.84
N SER A 104 -4.79 0.41 -4.14
CA SER A 104 -3.86 -0.02 -5.19
C SER A 104 -2.74 0.98 -5.45
N THR A 105 -2.79 2.18 -4.87
CA THR A 105 -1.72 3.17 -5.01
C THR A 105 -0.54 2.80 -4.12
N HIS A 106 0.60 2.54 -4.76
CA HIS A 106 1.89 2.42 -4.10
C HIS A 106 2.68 3.71 -4.28
N TYR A 107 3.54 4.01 -3.33
CA TYR A 107 4.41 5.18 -3.37
C TYR A 107 5.85 4.74 -3.54
N LEU A 108 6.51 5.22 -4.60
CA LEU A 108 7.86 4.85 -4.98
C LEU A 108 8.83 6.00 -4.76
N LEU A 109 10.07 5.67 -4.37
CA LEU A 109 11.16 6.62 -4.48
C LEU A 109 11.39 6.94 -5.95
N ILE A 110 11.46 8.23 -6.26
CA ILE A 110 12.00 8.69 -7.53
C ILE A 110 13.51 8.48 -7.43
N ARG A 111 14.02 7.38 -7.97
CA ARG A 111 15.47 7.29 -8.22
C ARG A 111 15.78 8.32 -9.29
N LYS A 112 16.59 9.32 -8.94
CA LYS A 112 17.23 10.15 -9.96
C LYS A 112 18.10 9.20 -10.78
N THR A 113 17.71 8.92 -12.02
CA THR A 113 18.61 8.30 -12.98
C THR A 113 19.77 9.27 -13.14
N ALA A 114 20.95 8.94 -12.60
CA ALA A 114 22.18 9.49 -13.13
C ALA A 114 22.36 8.83 -14.51
N GLU A 115 22.41 9.68 -15.53
CA GLU A 115 22.80 9.40 -16.92
C GLU A 115 21.89 8.51 -17.77
N ALA A 116 21.22 9.16 -18.71
CA ALA A 116 20.95 8.59 -20.02
C ALA A 116 22.29 8.28 -20.69
N LYS A 117 22.61 7.00 -20.88
CA LYS A 117 23.53 6.63 -21.95
C LYS A 117 22.77 6.75 -23.27
N GLN A 118 23.18 7.74 -24.07
CA GLN A 118 22.92 7.77 -25.52
C GLN A 118 23.49 6.47 -26.13
N PRO A 119 22.75 5.76 -26.98
CA PRO A 119 23.35 4.84 -27.92
C PRO A 119 23.99 5.63 -29.08
N ASP A 120 25.19 5.21 -29.46
CA ASP A 120 25.99 5.65 -30.62
C ASP A 120 25.26 5.47 -31.96
#